data_AF-A0A1Q7YNQ0-F1
#
_entry.id   AF-A0A1Q7YNQ0-F1
#
_cell.length_a   1.000
_cell.length_b   1.000
_cell.length_c   1.000
_cell.angle_alpha   90.00
_cell.angle_beta   90.00
_cell.angle_gamma   90.00
#
_symmetry.space_group_name_H-M   'P 1'
#
loop_
_entity.id
_entity.type
_entity.pdbx_description
1 polymer ?
#
loop_
_entity_poly.entity_id
_entity_poly.type
_entity_poly.pdbx_seq_one_letter_code
_entity_poly.pdbx_strand_id
1 'polypeptide(L)'
;MGQIQTASQYQVEAAYLYNFAKFTEWPKQSLPNGSSSLVIGVVGGDDEFLNVLRGTIAGKTIGTHPVNVRRASSPEEMKSCHLVFFRSSERKRTQSAIAGLHQASVLLVGEEPTFLQQGGMINLVLENGRIRFEVDRASLDRANLRLGSNLLTLAKADNGSPDVQSEGTRKLLVSAPAVYPDLAQRMKLTGTVQVEALVRRDGTVKEVKVMGGHPLLAEAVTQAVMKWRYEPATKETVILVKVSFRPQF
;
A
#
# COMPACT_ATOMS: atom_id res chain seq x y z
N MET A 1 12.69 -14.76 -16.99
CA MET A 1 11.54 -14.85 -16.04
C MET A 1 11.46 -13.68 -15.04
N GLY A 2 12.35 -12.67 -15.05
CA GLY A 2 12.33 -11.58 -14.04
C GLY A 2 11.44 -10.35 -14.33
N GLN A 3 11.00 -10.10 -15.57
CA GLN A 3 10.33 -8.84 -15.94
C GLN A 3 8.88 -8.69 -15.43
N ILE A 4 8.12 -9.79 -15.33
CA ILE A 4 6.69 -9.72 -14.94
C ILE A 4 6.53 -9.34 -13.46
N GLN A 5 7.47 -9.76 -12.61
CA GLN A 5 7.41 -9.48 -11.17
C GLN A 5 7.80 -8.03 -10.86
N THR A 6 8.81 -7.49 -11.54
CA THR A 6 9.22 -6.07 -11.42
C THR A 6 8.15 -5.12 -11.93
N ALA A 7 7.55 -5.40 -13.09
CA ALA A 7 6.45 -4.58 -13.62
C ALA A 7 5.24 -4.53 -12.65
N SER A 8 4.92 -5.66 -12.01
CA SER A 8 3.86 -5.71 -10.99
C SER A 8 4.22 -4.89 -9.74
N GLN A 9 5.49 -4.88 -9.33
CA GLN A 9 5.97 -4.09 -8.20
C GLN A 9 5.87 -2.59 -8.51
N TYR A 10 6.31 -2.15 -9.69
CA TYR A 10 6.25 -0.74 -10.09
C TYR A 10 4.82 -0.21 -10.16
N GLN A 11 3.87 -1.03 -10.61
CA GLN A 11 2.45 -0.66 -10.61
C GLN A 11 1.92 -0.46 -9.19
N VAL A 12 2.31 -1.34 -8.27
CA VAL A 12 1.92 -1.24 -6.85
C VAL A 12 2.53 0.02 -6.21
N GLU A 13 3.82 0.28 -6.40
CA GLU A 13 4.48 1.50 -5.93
C GLU A 13 3.83 2.76 -6.50
N ALA A 14 3.55 2.77 -7.80
CA ALA A 14 2.86 3.89 -8.45
C ALA A 14 1.46 4.14 -7.87
N ALA A 15 0.71 3.08 -7.56
CA ALA A 15 -0.57 3.19 -6.89
C ALA A 15 -0.44 3.76 -5.46
N TYR A 16 0.57 3.35 -4.69
CA TYR A 16 0.87 3.95 -3.38
C TYR A 16 1.18 5.42 -3.49
N LEU A 17 2.05 5.83 -4.41
CA LEU A 17 2.42 7.24 -4.59
C LEU A 17 1.18 8.09 -4.90
N TYR A 18 0.30 7.61 -5.78
CA TYR A 18 -0.97 8.28 -6.06
C TYR A 18 -1.86 8.37 -4.81
N ASN A 19 -1.96 7.29 -4.02
CA ASN A 19 -2.77 7.27 -2.81
C ASN A 19 -2.20 8.20 -1.73
N PHE A 20 -0.88 8.18 -1.49
CA PHE A 20 -0.21 9.11 -0.59
C PHE A 20 -0.49 10.55 -1.00
N ALA A 21 -0.41 10.83 -2.30
CA ALA A 21 -0.76 12.15 -2.79
C ALA A 21 -2.25 12.45 -2.52
N LYS A 22 -3.17 11.55 -2.85
CA LYS A 22 -4.62 11.75 -2.68
C LYS A 22 -5.04 12.00 -1.23
N PHE A 23 -4.35 11.39 -0.27
CA PHE A 23 -4.70 11.45 1.14
C PHE A 23 -3.82 12.39 1.96
N THR A 24 -2.95 13.17 1.32
CA THR A 24 -2.22 14.23 1.99
C THR A 24 -2.99 15.54 1.85
N GLU A 25 -3.10 16.28 2.95
CA GLU A 25 -3.59 17.64 2.96
C GLU A 25 -2.37 18.57 2.92
N TRP A 26 -2.25 19.34 1.84
CA TRP A 26 -1.23 20.37 1.69
C TRP A 26 -1.76 21.73 2.15
N PRO A 27 -0.87 22.61 2.66
CA PRO A 27 -1.20 24.01 2.88
C PRO A 27 -1.64 24.69 1.58
N LYS A 28 -2.67 25.55 1.67
CA LYS A 28 -3.20 26.30 0.52
C LYS A 28 -2.15 27.13 -0.23
N GLN A 29 -1.09 27.56 0.45
CA GLN A 29 0.03 28.28 -0.19
C GLN A 29 0.86 27.40 -1.13
N SER A 30 0.90 26.08 -0.89
CA SER A 30 1.63 25.12 -1.71
C SER A 30 0.76 24.50 -2.80
N LEU A 31 -0.52 24.23 -2.49
CA LEU A 31 -1.50 23.75 -3.45
C LEU A 31 -2.78 24.61 -3.35
N PRO A 32 -2.82 25.78 -4.03
CA PRO A 32 -3.98 26.66 -4.02
C PRO A 32 -5.14 26.06 -4.80
N ASN A 33 -6.38 26.22 -4.32
CA ASN A 33 -7.59 25.78 -5.01
C ASN A 33 -7.64 26.30 -6.46
N GLY A 34 -7.92 25.41 -7.41
CA GLY A 34 -7.97 25.72 -8.84
C GLY A 34 -7.40 24.60 -9.71
N SER A 35 -7.02 24.92 -10.94
CA SER A 35 -6.44 23.98 -11.92
C SER A 35 -4.93 23.80 -11.80
N SER A 36 -4.31 24.25 -10.70
CA SER A 36 -2.88 24.04 -10.44
C SER A 36 -2.58 22.55 -10.37
N SER A 37 -1.47 22.12 -10.97
CA SER A 37 -1.12 20.70 -11.00
C SER A 37 -0.50 20.24 -9.68
N LEU A 38 -0.92 19.08 -9.19
CA LEU A 38 -0.19 18.35 -8.16
C LEU A 38 0.94 17.60 -8.83
N VAL A 39 2.17 17.85 -8.39
CA VAL A 39 3.38 17.34 -9.06
C VAL A 39 4.06 16.27 -8.20
N ILE A 40 4.23 15.09 -8.78
CA ILE A 40 5.02 13.98 -8.24
C ILE A 40 6.40 14.00 -8.91
N GLY A 41 7.44 14.26 -8.13
CA GLY A 41 8.83 14.20 -8.55
C GLY A 41 9.46 12.85 -8.26
N VAL A 42 10.27 12.31 -9.17
CA VAL A 42 11.05 11.08 -8.95
C VAL A 42 12.55 11.40 -8.97
N VAL A 43 13.24 10.96 -7.92
CA VAL A 43 14.71 11.05 -7.79
C VAL A 43 15.30 9.66 -7.96
N GLY A 44 16.19 9.50 -8.93
CA GLY A 44 16.73 8.20 -9.31
C GLY A 44 15.76 7.36 -10.15
N GLY A 45 15.97 6.04 -10.17
CA GLY A 45 15.18 5.08 -10.94
C GLY A 45 15.48 5.08 -12.45
N ASP A 46 15.16 3.97 -13.09
CA ASP A 46 15.18 3.83 -14.54
C ASP A 46 13.95 4.48 -15.19
N ASP A 47 13.96 4.53 -16.53
CA ASP A 47 12.84 5.08 -17.30
C ASP A 47 11.61 4.16 -17.31
N GLU A 48 11.78 2.86 -17.04
CA GLU A 48 10.69 1.89 -16.99
C GLU A 48 9.73 2.23 -15.83
N PHE A 49 10.27 2.43 -14.63
CA PHE A 49 9.46 2.87 -13.49
C PHE A 49 8.74 4.19 -13.77
N LEU A 50 9.44 5.17 -14.35
CA LEU A 50 8.85 6.48 -14.65
C LEU A 50 7.71 6.37 -15.66
N ASN A 51 7.83 5.49 -16.65
CA ASN A 51 6.79 5.21 -17.63
C ASN A 51 5.59 4.50 -17.00
N VAL A 52 5.82 3.50 -16.14
CA VAL A 52 4.75 2.82 -15.38
C VAL A 52 4.01 3.80 -14.48
N LEU A 53 4.74 4.67 -13.77
CA LEU A 53 4.14 5.69 -12.91
C LEU A 53 3.28 6.66 -13.72
N ARG A 54 3.81 7.22 -14.83
CA ARG A 54 3.06 8.09 -15.73
C ARG A 54 1.79 7.41 -16.27
N GLY A 55 1.89 6.17 -16.74
CA GLY A 55 0.74 5.41 -17.22
C GLY A 55 -0.32 5.17 -16.14
N THR A 56 0.11 4.87 -14.91
CA THR A 56 -0.77 4.61 -13.77
C THR A 56 -1.57 5.84 -13.34
N ILE A 57 -1.01 7.05 -13.54
CA ILE A 57 -1.64 8.30 -13.10
C ILE A 57 -2.18 9.18 -14.24
N ALA A 58 -1.99 8.78 -15.49
CA ALA A 58 -2.41 9.55 -16.65
C ALA A 58 -3.91 9.90 -16.57
N GLY A 59 -4.23 11.19 -16.72
CA GLY A 59 -5.60 11.70 -16.68
C GLY A 59 -6.25 11.69 -15.29
N LYS A 60 -5.55 11.29 -14.22
CA LYS A 60 -6.09 11.33 -12.87
C LYS A 60 -6.02 12.73 -12.27
N THR A 61 -6.98 13.02 -11.40
CA THR A 61 -7.05 14.26 -10.62
C THR A 61 -7.18 13.95 -9.13
N ILE A 62 -6.64 14.84 -8.29
CA ILE A 62 -6.85 14.84 -6.84
C ILE A 62 -7.61 16.13 -6.51
N GLY A 63 -8.90 16.00 -6.19
CA GLY A 63 -9.79 17.16 -6.15
C GLY A 63 -9.88 17.81 -7.53
N THR A 64 -9.53 19.09 -7.64
CA THR A 64 -9.48 19.84 -8.90
C THR A 64 -8.09 19.83 -9.56
N HIS A 65 -7.11 19.19 -8.94
CA HIS A 65 -5.71 19.26 -9.36
C HIS A 65 -5.36 18.09 -10.29
N PRO A 66 -4.97 18.35 -11.56
CA PRO A 66 -4.39 17.30 -12.40
C PRO A 66 -3.06 16.82 -11.80
N VAL A 67 -2.83 15.51 -11.85
CA VAL A 67 -1.60 14.92 -11.31
C VAL A 67 -0.56 14.76 -12.42
N ASN A 68 0.61 15.38 -12.24
CA ASN A 68 1.71 15.32 -13.19
C ASN A 68 2.93 14.62 -12.57
N VAL A 69 3.68 13.88 -13.39
CA VAL A 69 4.91 13.20 -12.98
C VAL A 69 6.11 13.68 -13.78
N ARG A 70 7.19 13.99 -13.08
CA ARG A 70 8.48 14.35 -13.69
C ARG A 70 9.67 13.82 -12.90
N ARG A 71 10.84 13.80 -13.53
CA ARG A 71 12.10 13.66 -12.77
C ARG A 71 12.34 14.94 -11.96
N ALA A 72 12.96 14.78 -10.80
CA ALA A 72 13.42 15.87 -9.95
C ALA A 72 14.91 15.65 -9.66
N SER A 73 15.74 16.33 -10.42
CA SER A 73 17.19 16.16 -10.45
C SER A 73 17.94 17.34 -9.84
N SER A 74 17.26 18.34 -9.26
CA SER A 74 17.87 19.42 -8.47
C SER A 74 17.04 19.76 -7.22
N PRO A 75 17.62 20.40 -6.20
CA PRO A 75 16.86 20.86 -5.03
C PRO A 75 15.68 21.78 -5.38
N GLU A 76 15.85 22.68 -6.36
CA GLU A 76 14.81 23.60 -6.84
C GLU A 76 13.67 22.85 -7.53
N GLU A 77 14.02 21.83 -8.32
CA GLU A 77 13.05 20.94 -8.93
C GLU A 77 12.31 20.12 -7.87
N MET A 78 12.97 19.64 -6.82
CA MET A 78 12.31 18.91 -5.73
C MET A 78 11.36 19.83 -4.93
N LYS A 79 11.76 21.08 -4.67
CA LYS A 79 10.94 22.07 -3.95
C LYS A 79 9.68 22.50 -4.72
N SER A 80 9.67 22.34 -6.04
CA SER A 80 8.51 22.62 -6.89
C SER A 80 7.60 21.39 -7.11
N CYS A 81 7.88 20.29 -6.42
CA CYS A 81 6.99 19.13 -6.34
C CYS A 81 6.11 19.20 -5.08
N HIS A 82 5.03 18.43 -5.07
CA HIS A 82 4.17 18.24 -3.90
C HIS A 82 4.48 16.93 -3.18
N LEU A 83 4.94 15.94 -3.94
CA LEU A 83 5.46 14.66 -3.46
C LEU A 83 6.77 14.39 -4.19
N VAL A 84 7.82 14.00 -3.47
CA VAL A 84 9.08 13.55 -4.06
C VAL A 84 9.35 12.11 -3.62
N PHE A 85 9.51 11.22 -4.60
CA PHE A 85 9.84 9.82 -4.39
C PHE A 85 11.33 9.55 -4.64
N PHE A 86 12.03 9.07 -3.62
CA PHE A 86 13.45 8.76 -3.63
C PHE A 86 13.66 7.26 -3.87
N ARG A 87 14.19 6.91 -5.04
CA ARG A 87 14.56 5.54 -5.38
C ARG A 87 15.87 5.15 -4.70
N SER A 88 15.99 3.85 -4.42
CA SER A 88 17.19 3.20 -3.86
C SER A 88 18.47 3.43 -4.67
N SER A 89 18.37 3.78 -5.96
CA SER A 89 19.52 4.02 -6.83
C SER A 89 20.35 5.27 -6.46
N GLU A 90 19.77 6.24 -5.74
CA GLU A 90 20.38 7.57 -5.49
C GLU A 90 20.66 7.84 -3.98
N ARG A 91 21.17 6.83 -3.26
CA ARG A 91 21.39 6.89 -1.79
C ARG A 91 22.20 8.10 -1.33
N LYS A 92 23.34 8.39 -1.99
CA LYS A 92 24.25 9.48 -1.58
C LYS A 92 23.62 10.87 -1.70
N ARG A 93 22.69 11.03 -2.65
CA ARG A 93 22.01 12.29 -2.92
C ARG A 93 20.76 12.47 -2.06
N THR A 94 20.18 11.38 -1.59
CA THR A 94 18.94 11.36 -0.80
C THR A 94 19.10 12.13 0.51
N GLN A 95 20.18 11.91 1.27
CA GLN A 95 20.36 12.56 2.57
C GLN A 95 20.46 14.10 2.46
N SER A 96 21.29 14.60 1.54
CA SER A 96 21.44 16.05 1.34
C SER A 96 20.19 16.71 0.76
N ALA A 97 19.45 15.99 -0.09
CA ALA A 97 18.17 16.44 -0.62
C ALA A 97 17.08 16.53 0.47
N ILE A 98 16.94 15.52 1.33
CA ILE A 98 15.97 15.53 2.43
C ILE A 98 16.24 16.71 3.37
N ALA A 99 17.50 16.94 3.72
CA ALA A 99 17.89 18.05 4.59
C ALA A 99 17.40 19.41 4.06
N GLY A 100 17.46 19.62 2.74
CA GLY A 100 17.02 20.85 2.07
C GLY A 100 15.50 20.97 1.86
N LEU A 101 14.73 19.94 2.17
CA LEU A 101 13.27 19.86 1.94
C LEU A 101 12.45 19.82 3.24
N HIS A 102 13.06 19.72 4.40
CA HIS A 102 12.36 19.54 5.69
C HIS A 102 11.26 20.56 6.02
N GLN A 103 11.38 21.78 5.51
CA GLN A 103 10.40 22.85 5.71
C GLN A 103 9.63 23.20 4.43
N ALA A 104 9.95 22.55 3.31
CA ALA A 104 9.15 22.65 2.12
C ALA A 104 7.90 21.77 2.33
N SER A 105 6.71 22.25 1.99
CA SER A 105 5.47 21.47 2.07
C SER A 105 5.42 20.40 0.98
N VAL A 106 6.41 19.50 1.01
CA VAL A 106 6.70 18.45 0.04
C VAL A 106 6.70 17.13 0.78
N LEU A 107 5.85 16.20 0.38
CA LEU A 107 5.79 14.87 0.95
C LEU A 107 6.98 14.04 0.47
N LEU A 108 7.83 13.60 1.40
CA LEU A 108 9.03 12.82 1.09
C LEU A 108 8.75 11.32 1.25
N VAL A 109 8.81 10.59 0.15
CA VAL A 109 8.57 9.13 0.11
C VAL A 109 9.84 8.43 -0.36
N GLY A 110 10.22 7.31 0.23
CA GLY A 110 11.41 6.56 -0.14
C GLY A 110 11.18 5.05 -0.07
N GLU A 111 12.22 4.29 -0.35
CA GLU A 111 12.20 2.81 -0.32
C GLU A 111 13.45 2.19 0.34
N GLU A 112 14.21 3.02 1.06
CA GLU A 112 15.47 2.61 1.71
C GLU A 112 15.24 2.38 3.21
N PRO A 113 15.82 1.33 3.82
CA PRO A 113 15.60 1.03 5.24
C PRO A 113 15.93 2.18 6.19
N THR A 114 16.91 3.03 5.85
CA THR A 114 17.32 4.18 6.66
C THR A 114 16.57 5.48 6.31
N PHE A 115 15.60 5.44 5.39
CA PHE A 115 14.96 6.65 4.85
C PHE A 115 14.26 7.50 5.92
N LEU A 116 13.49 6.86 6.81
CA LEU A 116 12.81 7.57 7.90
C LEU A 116 13.81 8.17 8.90
N GLN A 117 14.93 7.47 9.17
CA GLN A 117 16.00 7.97 10.05
C GLN A 117 16.71 9.20 9.47
N GLN A 118 16.72 9.33 8.14
CA GLN A 118 17.29 10.47 7.43
C GLN A 118 16.34 11.67 7.33
N GLY A 119 15.13 11.56 7.87
CA GLY A 119 14.13 12.63 7.84
C GLY A 119 13.08 12.52 6.74
N GLY A 120 13.05 11.39 6.04
CA GLY A 120 11.94 11.02 5.16
C GLY A 120 10.63 10.80 5.93
N MET A 121 9.49 10.89 5.23
CA MET A 121 8.17 10.87 5.89
C MET A 121 7.46 9.53 5.72
N ILE A 122 7.55 8.91 4.55
CA ILE A 122 6.95 7.61 4.25
C ILE A 122 8.02 6.72 3.61
N ASN A 123 8.14 5.47 4.06
CA ASN A 123 9.05 4.50 3.47
C ASN A 123 8.29 3.28 2.98
N LEU A 124 8.40 2.97 1.69
CA LEU A 124 7.90 1.73 1.09
C LEU A 124 8.90 0.60 1.39
N VAL A 125 8.43 -0.48 2.00
CA VAL A 125 9.26 -1.63 2.36
C VAL A 125 8.71 -2.89 1.71
N LEU A 126 9.57 -3.68 1.07
CA LEU A 126 9.21 -4.98 0.55
C LEU A 126 9.38 -6.02 1.67
N GLU A 127 8.27 -6.46 2.26
CA GLU A 127 8.25 -7.45 3.33
C GLU A 127 7.44 -8.68 2.86
N ASN A 128 8.06 -9.88 2.90
CA ASN A 128 7.41 -11.14 2.49
C ASN A 128 6.81 -11.10 1.07
N GLY A 129 7.47 -10.41 0.13
CA GLY A 129 7.01 -10.26 -1.25
C GLY A 129 5.85 -9.29 -1.44
N ARG A 130 5.54 -8.46 -0.43
CA ARG A 130 4.52 -7.43 -0.47
C ARG A 130 5.09 -6.08 -0.11
N ILE A 131 4.60 -5.04 -0.78
CA ILE A 131 4.93 -3.68 -0.41
C ILE A 131 4.06 -3.30 0.77
N ARG A 132 4.71 -2.84 1.83
CA ARG A 132 4.09 -2.16 2.97
C ARG A 132 4.68 -0.78 3.07
N PHE A 133 4.18 0.02 3.99
CA PHE A 133 4.80 1.30 4.27
C PHE A 133 4.85 1.66 5.74
N GLU A 134 5.88 2.41 6.08
CA GLU A 134 6.13 2.98 7.39
C GLU A 134 5.98 4.51 7.30
N VAL A 135 5.57 5.15 8.40
CA VAL A 135 5.29 6.60 8.41
C VAL A 135 5.91 7.25 9.64
N ASP A 136 6.65 8.35 9.43
CA ASP A 136 7.13 9.23 10.49
C ASP A 136 6.25 10.49 10.59
N ARG A 137 5.36 10.52 11.59
CA ARG A 137 4.41 11.63 11.79
C ARG A 137 5.10 12.93 12.18
N ALA A 138 6.17 12.85 12.97
CA ALA A 138 6.90 14.03 13.39
C ALA A 138 7.49 14.80 12.20
N SER A 139 7.95 14.09 11.15
CA SER A 139 8.44 14.70 9.91
C SER A 139 7.33 15.35 9.08
N LEU A 140 6.13 14.74 9.03
CA LEU A 140 4.96 15.33 8.36
C LEU A 140 4.52 16.63 9.02
N ASP A 141 4.43 16.63 10.36
CA ASP A 141 4.04 17.81 11.13
C ASP A 141 5.04 18.97 10.92
N ARG A 142 6.35 18.67 10.88
CA ARG A 142 7.40 19.66 10.58
C ARG A 142 7.27 20.30 9.20
N ALA A 143 6.78 19.57 8.21
CA ALA A 143 6.56 20.06 6.85
C ALA A 143 5.17 20.72 6.65
N ASN A 144 4.38 20.82 7.73
CA ASN A 144 2.99 21.32 7.72
C ASN A 144 2.08 20.48 6.80
N LEU A 145 2.30 19.16 6.76
CA LEU A 145 1.49 18.22 5.99
C LEU A 145 0.65 17.39 6.95
N ARG A 146 -0.60 17.10 6.57
CA ARG A 146 -1.47 16.21 7.35
C ARG A 146 -1.88 15.02 6.51
N LEU A 147 -1.76 13.81 7.07
CA LEU A 147 -2.28 12.62 6.42
C LEU A 147 -3.72 12.37 6.85
N GLY A 148 -4.60 12.18 5.87
CA GLY A 148 -5.98 11.77 6.10
C GLY A 148 -6.07 10.39 6.74
N SER A 149 -7.08 10.20 7.59
CA SER A 149 -7.33 8.95 8.34
C SER A 149 -7.51 7.71 7.44
N ASN A 150 -7.95 7.90 6.20
CA ASN A 150 -8.10 6.82 5.22
C ASN A 150 -6.76 6.23 4.76
N LEU A 151 -5.66 6.99 4.79
CA LEU A 151 -4.34 6.45 4.47
C LEU A 151 -3.81 5.57 5.59
N LEU A 152 -4.10 5.88 6.86
CA LEU A 152 -3.81 4.97 7.98
C LEU A 152 -4.66 3.71 7.90
N THR A 153 -5.85 3.80 7.31
CA THR A 153 -6.65 2.63 6.97
C THR A 153 -5.97 1.84 5.87
N LEU A 154 -5.36 2.46 4.86
CA LEU A 154 -4.50 1.78 3.87
C LEU A 154 -3.21 1.20 4.49
N ALA A 155 -2.60 1.82 5.50
CA ALA A 155 -1.48 1.21 6.23
C ALA A 155 -1.91 -0.07 6.98
N LYS A 156 -3.17 -0.08 7.44
CA LYS A 156 -3.81 -1.23 8.09
C LYS A 156 -4.44 -2.22 7.09
N ALA A 157 -4.83 -1.74 5.91
CA ALA A 157 -5.51 -2.46 4.82
C ALA A 157 -4.55 -2.86 3.69
N ASP A 158 -3.28 -2.47 3.77
CA ASP A 158 -2.11 -3.07 3.12
C ASP A 158 -1.87 -4.51 3.56
N ASN A 159 -2.69 -4.95 4.50
CA ASN A 159 -3.29 -6.27 4.43
C ASN A 159 -4.11 -6.47 3.13
N GLY A 160 -3.56 -6.21 1.94
CA GLY A 160 -4.10 -6.54 0.61
C GLY A 160 -4.14 -8.05 0.33
N SER A 161 -4.30 -8.82 1.38
CA SER A 161 -5.07 -10.04 1.38
C SER A 161 -6.55 -9.62 1.34
N PRO A 162 -7.49 -10.54 1.07
CA PRO A 162 -8.88 -10.21 1.34
C PRO A 162 -9.02 -9.65 2.76
N ASP A 163 -9.92 -8.69 3.00
CA ASP A 163 -10.13 -8.13 4.35
C ASP A 163 -10.55 -9.28 5.29
N VAL A 164 -9.58 -9.83 6.00
CA VAL A 164 -9.71 -10.96 6.93
C VAL A 164 -10.16 -10.37 8.24
N GLN A 165 -11.45 -10.44 8.51
CA GLN A 165 -11.97 -10.23 9.85
C GLN A 165 -12.11 -11.62 10.48
N SER A 166 -11.19 -11.98 11.36
CA SER A 166 -11.31 -13.19 12.19
C SER A 166 -11.90 -12.82 13.54
N GLU A 167 -13.15 -13.20 13.79
CA GLU A 167 -13.77 -13.09 15.10
C GLU A 167 -13.52 -14.39 15.88
N GLY A 168 -12.68 -14.31 16.91
CA GLY A 168 -12.35 -15.44 17.76
C GLY A 168 -11.34 -15.11 18.86
N THR A 169 -11.29 -15.95 19.89
CA THR A 169 -10.45 -15.77 21.09
C THR A 169 -8.96 -16.03 20.87
N ARG A 170 -8.53 -16.38 19.65
CA ARG A 170 -7.14 -16.67 19.32
C ARG A 170 -6.56 -15.69 18.34
N LYS A 171 -5.35 -15.22 18.65
CA LYS A 171 -4.58 -14.35 17.76
C LYS A 171 -4.10 -15.13 16.54
N LEU A 172 -4.30 -14.57 15.35
CA LEU A 172 -3.75 -15.07 14.10
C LEU A 172 -2.24 -14.76 14.05
N LEU A 173 -1.42 -15.79 13.87
CA LEU A 173 0.04 -15.67 13.85
C LEU A 173 0.60 -15.63 12.42
N VAL A 174 0.05 -16.46 11.53
CA VAL A 174 0.46 -16.53 10.12
C VAL A 174 -0.78 -16.56 9.25
N SER A 175 -0.83 -15.68 8.25
CA SER A 175 -1.90 -15.67 7.26
C SER A 175 -1.34 -15.60 5.83
N ALA A 176 -2.04 -16.27 4.93
CA ALA A 176 -1.83 -16.22 3.49
C ALA A 176 -3.05 -15.56 2.83
N PRO A 177 -2.89 -14.74 1.78
CA PRO A 177 -4.01 -14.13 1.09
C PRO A 177 -4.84 -15.19 0.38
N ALA A 178 -6.16 -14.97 0.27
CA ALA A 178 -6.92 -15.67 -0.76
C ALA A 178 -6.56 -15.09 -2.13
N VAL A 179 -6.13 -15.97 -3.03
CA VAL A 179 -5.83 -15.63 -4.41
C VAL A 179 -7.16 -15.41 -5.14
N TYR A 180 -7.34 -14.25 -5.76
CA TYR A 180 -8.55 -13.95 -6.53
C TYR A 180 -8.58 -14.83 -7.78
N PRO A 181 -9.52 -15.79 -7.92
CA PRO A 181 -9.55 -16.71 -9.06
C PRO A 181 -9.67 -15.98 -10.39
N ASP A 182 -8.91 -16.40 -11.40
CA ASP A 182 -8.90 -15.78 -12.74
C ASP A 182 -10.31 -15.72 -13.35
N LEU A 183 -11.09 -16.81 -13.19
CA LEU A 183 -12.46 -16.87 -13.66
C LEU A 183 -13.34 -15.82 -12.97
N ALA A 184 -13.17 -15.62 -11.66
CA ALA A 184 -13.90 -14.62 -10.90
C ALA A 184 -13.53 -13.19 -11.33
N GLN A 185 -12.26 -12.93 -11.65
CA GLN A 185 -11.81 -11.64 -12.18
C GLN A 185 -12.43 -11.35 -13.55
N ARG A 186 -12.41 -12.34 -14.47
CA ARG A 186 -13.01 -12.22 -15.81
C ARG A 186 -14.51 -11.95 -15.74
N MET A 187 -15.18 -12.58 -14.77
CA MET A 187 -16.61 -12.40 -14.50
C MET A 187 -16.91 -11.17 -13.64
N LYS A 188 -15.88 -10.42 -13.20
CA LYS A 188 -16.00 -9.26 -12.29
C LYS A 188 -16.77 -9.59 -11.00
N LEU A 189 -16.64 -10.82 -10.50
CA LEU A 189 -17.36 -11.32 -9.34
C LEU A 189 -16.79 -10.74 -8.05
N THR A 190 -17.53 -9.82 -7.45
CA THR A 190 -17.21 -9.23 -6.15
C THR A 190 -18.11 -9.81 -5.06
N GLY A 191 -17.70 -9.71 -3.80
CA GLY A 191 -18.54 -10.15 -2.69
C GLY A 191 -17.74 -10.57 -1.47
N THR A 192 -18.46 -10.96 -0.42
CA THR A 192 -17.87 -11.40 0.83
C THR A 192 -18.14 -12.88 1.04
N VAL A 193 -17.11 -13.62 1.42
CA VAL A 193 -17.18 -15.02 1.81
C VAL A 193 -17.04 -15.10 3.32
N GLN A 194 -17.86 -15.94 3.95
CA GLN A 194 -17.80 -16.22 5.38
C GLN A 194 -17.57 -17.72 5.57
N VAL A 195 -16.58 -18.06 6.40
CA VAL A 195 -16.23 -19.45 6.71
C VAL A 195 -15.99 -19.63 8.21
N GLU A 196 -16.22 -20.84 8.71
CA GLU A 196 -15.81 -21.28 10.04
C GLU A 196 -14.53 -22.12 9.92
N ALA A 197 -13.48 -21.72 10.62
CA ALA A 197 -12.22 -22.46 10.69
C ALA A 197 -12.12 -23.20 12.03
N LEU A 198 -12.03 -24.52 12.00
CA LEU A 198 -11.72 -25.34 13.17
C LEU A 198 -10.20 -25.37 13.38
N VAL A 199 -9.74 -24.78 14.46
CA VAL A 199 -8.32 -24.64 14.77
C VAL A 199 -7.92 -25.65 15.85
N ARG A 200 -6.87 -26.43 15.57
CA ARG A 200 -6.29 -27.42 16.50
C ARG A 200 -5.62 -26.74 17.69
N ARG A 201 -5.24 -27.55 18.68
CA ARG A 201 -4.47 -27.11 19.87
C ARG A 201 -3.12 -26.50 19.50
N ASP A 202 -2.47 -26.98 18.45
CA ASP A 202 -1.18 -26.47 17.95
C ASP A 202 -1.30 -25.18 17.12
N GLY A 203 -2.52 -24.67 16.92
CA GLY A 203 -2.78 -23.47 16.13
C GLY A 203 -2.97 -23.71 14.64
N THR A 204 -2.84 -24.95 14.13
CA THR A 204 -3.12 -25.25 12.72
C THR A 204 -4.61 -25.34 12.44
N VAL A 205 -5.02 -24.94 11.24
CA VAL A 205 -6.40 -25.15 10.79
C VAL A 205 -6.60 -26.62 10.42
N LYS A 206 -7.62 -27.24 11.02
CA LYS A 206 -8.04 -28.63 10.78
C LYS A 206 -9.02 -28.74 9.64
N GLU A 207 -9.99 -27.83 9.64
CA GLU A 207 -11.14 -27.86 8.76
C GLU A 207 -11.66 -26.45 8.54
N VAL A 208 -12.22 -26.20 7.36
CA VAL A 208 -12.88 -24.94 7.00
C VAL A 208 -14.24 -25.25 6.43
N LYS A 209 -15.30 -24.70 7.04
CA LYS A 209 -16.68 -24.85 6.60
C LYS A 209 -17.19 -23.55 6.00
N VAL A 210 -17.68 -23.59 4.77
CA VAL A 210 -18.23 -22.41 4.11
C VAL A 210 -19.64 -22.13 4.64
N MET A 211 -19.85 -20.92 5.15
CA MET A 211 -21.14 -20.46 5.69
C MET A 211 -21.90 -19.57 4.70
N GLY A 212 -21.21 -18.94 3.75
CA GLY A 212 -21.83 -18.14 2.69
C GLY A 212 -20.84 -17.47 1.76
N GLY A 213 -21.32 -17.00 0.60
CA GLY A 213 -20.53 -16.35 -0.45
C GLY A 213 -20.60 -17.08 -1.79
N HIS A 214 -20.04 -16.47 -2.84
CA HIS A 214 -20.04 -17.07 -4.18
C HIS A 214 -19.10 -18.30 -4.21
N PRO A 215 -19.50 -19.46 -4.77
CA PRO A 215 -18.71 -20.70 -4.73
C PRO A 215 -17.26 -20.56 -5.22
N LEU A 216 -17.04 -19.83 -6.32
CA LEU A 216 -15.69 -19.57 -6.84
C LEU A 216 -14.80 -18.81 -5.85
N LEU A 217 -15.35 -17.82 -5.15
CA LEU A 217 -14.61 -17.05 -4.15
C LEU A 217 -14.43 -17.89 -2.88
N ALA A 218 -15.41 -18.71 -2.52
CA ALA A 218 -15.36 -19.56 -1.34
C ALA A 218 -14.24 -20.60 -1.40
N GLU A 219 -13.98 -21.18 -2.58
CA GLU A 219 -12.86 -22.08 -2.79
C GLU A 219 -11.51 -21.38 -2.51
N ALA A 220 -11.31 -20.19 -3.06
CA ALA A 220 -10.10 -19.41 -2.84
C ALA A 220 -9.85 -19.10 -1.35
N VAL A 221 -10.92 -18.78 -0.61
CA VAL A 221 -10.85 -18.52 0.83
C VAL A 221 -10.50 -19.79 1.60
N THR A 222 -11.14 -20.91 1.25
CA THR A 222 -10.89 -22.20 1.88
C THR A 222 -9.41 -22.60 1.73
N GLN A 223 -8.87 -22.52 0.52
CA GLN A 223 -7.46 -22.84 0.24
C GLN A 223 -6.47 -21.92 0.98
N ALA A 224 -6.84 -20.66 1.20
CA ALA A 224 -6.03 -19.71 1.95
C ALA A 224 -6.07 -19.99 3.46
N VAL A 225 -7.27 -20.10 4.03
CA VAL A 225 -7.49 -20.30 5.47
C VAL A 225 -6.89 -21.61 5.96
N MET A 226 -6.92 -22.68 5.15
CA MET A 226 -6.25 -23.95 5.49
C MET A 226 -4.74 -23.81 5.72
N LYS A 227 -4.09 -22.77 5.19
CA LYS A 227 -2.65 -22.51 5.35
C LYS A 227 -2.34 -21.60 6.54
N TRP A 228 -3.36 -21.10 7.24
CA TRP A 228 -3.17 -20.16 8.35
C TRP A 228 -2.73 -20.87 9.64
N ARG A 229 -2.07 -20.11 10.51
CA ARG A 229 -1.73 -20.54 11.87
C ARG A 229 -2.16 -19.51 12.89
N TYR A 230 -2.77 -20.00 13.96
CA TYR A 230 -3.20 -19.24 15.12
C TYR A 230 -2.33 -19.57 16.32
N GLU A 231 -2.50 -18.83 17.40
CA GLU A 231 -1.88 -19.13 18.68
C GLU A 231 -2.30 -20.53 19.19
N PRO A 232 -1.35 -21.34 19.68
CA PRO A 232 -1.67 -22.60 20.34
C PRO A 232 -2.59 -22.39 21.55
N ALA A 233 -3.48 -23.34 21.83
CA ALA A 233 -4.33 -23.30 23.02
C ALA A 233 -4.63 -24.70 23.56
N THR A 234 -5.23 -24.75 24.75
CA THR A 234 -5.52 -25.99 25.49
C THR A 234 -6.60 -26.87 24.85
N LYS A 235 -7.47 -26.30 24.01
CA LYS A 235 -8.57 -27.00 23.33
C LYS A 235 -8.59 -26.70 21.82
N GLU A 236 -9.46 -27.32 21.05
CA GLU A 236 -9.78 -26.84 19.69
C GLU A 236 -10.70 -25.61 19.79
N THR A 237 -10.67 -24.71 18.82
CA THR A 237 -11.59 -23.55 18.76
C THR A 237 -12.09 -23.35 17.36
N VAL A 238 -13.34 -22.91 17.24
CA VAL A 238 -13.90 -22.44 15.99
C VAL A 238 -13.67 -20.94 15.89
N ILE A 239 -13.15 -20.49 14.76
CA ILE A 239 -12.92 -19.08 14.44
C ILE A 239 -13.77 -18.72 13.24
N LEU A 240 -14.57 -17.66 13.36
CA LEU A 240 -15.32 -17.14 12.22
C LEU A 240 -14.41 -16.23 11.41
N VAL A 241 -14.28 -16.53 10.12
CA VAL A 241 -13.44 -15.78 9.19
C VAL A 241 -14.32 -15.18 8.10
N LYS A 242 -14.27 -13.86 7.96
CA LYS A 242 -14.91 -13.13 6.88
C LYS A 242 -13.84 -12.57 5.95
N VAL A 243 -14.04 -12.74 4.65
CA VAL A 243 -13.11 -12.37 3.60
C VAL A 243 -13.86 -11.60 2.52
N SER A 244 -13.48 -10.35 2.27
CA SER A 244 -14.12 -9.52 1.23
C SER A 244 -13.26 -9.37 -0.03
N PHE A 245 -13.85 -9.66 -1.19
CA PHE A 245 -13.27 -9.42 -2.51
C PHE A 245 -13.86 -8.13 -3.10
N ARG A 246 -13.03 -7.09 -3.19
CA ARG A 246 -13.39 -5.80 -3.77
C ARG A 246 -12.71 -5.60 -5.11
N PRO A 247 -13.33 -4.85 -6.04
CA PRO A 247 -12.73 -4.58 -7.34
C PRO A 247 -11.49 -3.68 -7.18
N GLN A 248 -10.44 -4.00 -7.92
CA GLN A 248 -9.28 -3.14 -8.11
C GLN A 248 -9.59 -2.23 -9.31
N PHE A 249 -9.83 -0.95 -9.07
CA PHE A 249 -10.00 0.07 -10.10
C PHE A 249 -8.91 1.14 -9.95
#